data_AF-A0A093Y6V5-F1
#
_entry.id   AF-A0A093Y6V5-F1
#
_cell.length_a   1.000
_cell.length_b   1.000
_cell.length_c   1.000
_cell.angle_alpha   90.00
_cell.angle_beta   90.00
_cell.angle_gamma   90.00
#
_symmetry.space_group_name_H-M   'P 1'
#
loop_
_entity.id
_entity.type
_entity.pdbx_description
1 polymer ?
#
loop_
_entity_poly.entity_id
_entity_poly.type
_entity_poly.pdbx_seq_one_letter_code
_entity_poly.pdbx_strand_id
1 'polypeptide(L)'
;MATVRICVCGDEGTGKSSLITSLVKGVFVTNKIQPVLPQITIPPTIGTPENVTTTTVVDTSALPQERANLAREIRKSNVILLVYSDHYSYERVALFWLPHFRSLGVNVPVVLCANKADLATDTTDAQVIDEEMLPVMAEFKEIDSCIRSSARQHRNVNEAFFLCQKAVTHPIAPLFDSKESVLKPAAVAALQRIFYLCDKDRDGFLSDKEIEDFQLKCFGKPLSEEDLVHIKETISKAYPDAVTPAGITSRGFLHLNKLYAEKGRHETVWIILRSFQYTDNLSLQETYLHPKFEVPPFSSAELSPEGYRFLVDLFLLSDKDNDGGLNDSELASLFAPTPGLPSSWTDDSFPSSTVRDEAGHVTLQGWLAQWSMTTFTSPKTTLEYLAYLGFESSDRSNPSTTAALKVTKPRKRRRRPGRVGRNVVLCHVLGAAGAGKSSLLDAFLSRGFSNTYHPTIQPRTAVNTVELPGGKQCYLILDELGELEPALLENQSKLLDQCDVIAYTYDSSDPDSFAYITKIRAKYPHLEELPSIFLALKADLDRTTQRAECQPHEYTARLGLPAPPLHVSATWSSIQEVFVHIAEAAMDPSTTFPRTEEDLESKWMSWGIALGAVVCAGAAAVAIWHRVHNSSP
;
A
#
# COMPACT_ATOMS: atom_id res chain seq x y z
N MET A 1 -8.55 -15.42 -12.87
CA MET A 1 -8.87 -16.64 -13.64
C MET A 1 -8.94 -16.26 -15.10
N ALA A 2 -8.03 -16.78 -15.92
CA ALA A 2 -7.93 -16.40 -17.32
C ALA A 2 -8.61 -17.44 -18.22
N THR A 3 -9.49 -16.96 -19.10
CA THR A 3 -10.04 -17.73 -20.22
C THR A 3 -9.13 -17.50 -21.41
N VAL A 4 -8.53 -18.55 -21.98
CA VAL A 4 -7.61 -18.41 -23.12
C VAL A 4 -8.31 -18.82 -24.41
N ARG A 5 -8.45 -17.92 -25.39
CA ARG A 5 -8.98 -18.22 -26.72
C ARG A 5 -7.82 -18.36 -27.73
N ILE A 6 -7.59 -19.59 -28.19
CA ILE A 6 -6.61 -19.94 -29.22
C ILE A 6 -7.32 -19.96 -30.58
N CYS A 7 -6.84 -19.14 -31.52
CA CYS A 7 -7.32 -19.15 -32.90
C CYS A 7 -6.33 -19.90 -33.79
N VAL A 8 -6.74 -21.03 -34.37
CA VAL A 8 -5.88 -21.83 -35.26
C VAL A 8 -6.03 -21.32 -36.69
N CYS A 9 -4.97 -20.73 -37.22
CA CYS A 9 -4.91 -20.09 -38.53
C CYS A 9 -3.90 -20.80 -39.44
N GLY A 10 -3.98 -20.60 -40.75
CA GLY A 10 -3.05 -21.17 -41.73
C GLY A 10 -3.74 -21.53 -43.04
N ASP A 11 -2.95 -21.79 -44.07
CA ASP A 11 -3.46 -22.06 -45.41
C ASP A 11 -4.26 -23.37 -45.53
N GLU A 12 -4.99 -23.52 -46.63
CA GLU A 12 -5.75 -24.74 -46.90
C GLU A 12 -4.81 -25.95 -47.00
N GLY A 13 -5.20 -27.06 -46.38
CA GLY A 13 -4.40 -28.28 -46.42
C GLY A 13 -3.25 -28.37 -45.41
N THR A 14 -2.99 -27.34 -44.57
CA THR A 14 -1.91 -27.38 -43.56
C THR A 14 -2.19 -28.31 -42.36
N GLY A 15 -3.41 -28.85 -42.25
CA GLY A 15 -3.78 -29.84 -41.23
C GLY A 15 -4.31 -29.27 -39.91
N LYS A 16 -4.85 -28.04 -39.91
CA LYS A 16 -5.44 -27.35 -38.74
C LYS A 16 -6.47 -28.21 -37.99
N SER A 17 -7.53 -28.64 -38.67
CA SER A 17 -8.61 -29.46 -38.08
C SER A 17 -8.11 -30.82 -37.60
N SER A 18 -7.12 -31.40 -38.29
CA SER A 18 -6.47 -32.64 -37.86
C SER A 18 -5.65 -32.46 -36.59
N LEU A 19 -4.95 -31.34 -36.44
CA LEU A 19 -4.18 -30.99 -35.24
C LEU A 19 -5.11 -30.86 -34.02
N ILE A 20 -6.22 -30.13 -34.17
CA ILE A 20 -7.24 -29.97 -33.13
C ILE A 20 -7.89 -31.31 -32.77
N THR A 21 -8.24 -32.12 -33.78
CA THR A 21 -8.85 -33.44 -33.53
C THR A 21 -7.89 -34.38 -32.79
N SER A 22 -6.60 -34.34 -33.15
CA SER A 22 -5.55 -35.13 -32.51
C SER A 22 -5.35 -34.72 -31.05
N LEU A 23 -5.45 -33.42 -30.72
CA LEU A 23 -5.43 -32.92 -29.34
C LEU A 23 -6.59 -33.51 -28.51
N VAL A 24 -7.82 -33.50 -29.06
CA VAL A 24 -9.02 -33.91 -28.30
C VAL A 24 -9.12 -35.43 -28.15
N LYS A 25 -8.75 -36.19 -29.18
CA LYS A 25 -8.91 -37.65 -29.21
C LYS A 25 -7.66 -38.44 -28.85
N GLY A 26 -6.49 -37.79 -28.77
CA GLY A 26 -5.20 -38.44 -28.55
C GLY A 26 -4.74 -39.36 -29.69
N VAL A 27 -5.51 -39.45 -30.78
CA VAL A 27 -5.26 -40.36 -31.92
C VAL A 27 -5.61 -39.66 -33.23
N PHE A 28 -4.85 -39.94 -34.28
CA PHE A 28 -5.14 -39.44 -35.62
C PHE A 28 -6.40 -40.10 -36.21
N VAL A 29 -7.38 -39.28 -36.59
CA VAL A 29 -8.61 -39.77 -37.23
C VAL A 29 -8.38 -39.94 -38.73
N THR A 30 -8.49 -41.17 -39.22
CA THR A 30 -8.32 -41.54 -40.63
C THR A 30 -9.57 -41.28 -41.49
N ASN A 31 -10.74 -41.11 -40.86
CA ASN A 31 -11.99 -40.78 -41.55
C ASN A 31 -12.04 -39.30 -41.96
N LYS A 32 -12.85 -38.95 -42.97
CA LYS A 32 -13.06 -37.55 -43.39
C LYS A 32 -13.49 -36.69 -42.20
N ILE A 33 -12.67 -35.72 -41.85
CA ILE A 33 -12.94 -34.71 -40.83
C ILE A 33 -13.67 -33.54 -41.50
N GLN A 34 -14.51 -32.82 -40.73
CA GLN A 34 -15.10 -31.57 -41.20
C GLN A 34 -14.00 -30.55 -41.54
N PRO A 35 -14.19 -29.71 -42.58
CA PRO A 35 -13.18 -28.74 -43.01
C PRO A 35 -12.94 -27.61 -41.99
N VAL A 36 -13.92 -27.32 -41.14
CA VAL A 36 -13.81 -26.41 -39.98
C VAL A 36 -14.55 -27.05 -38.82
N LEU A 37 -13.89 -27.18 -37.67
CA LEU A 37 -14.50 -27.73 -36.46
C LEU A 37 -15.29 -26.66 -35.68
N PRO A 38 -16.37 -27.04 -34.96
CA PRO A 38 -17.03 -26.13 -34.02
C PRO A 38 -16.09 -25.77 -32.88
N GLN A 39 -16.35 -24.63 -32.23
CA GLN A 39 -15.58 -24.15 -31.07
C GLN A 39 -15.49 -25.24 -29.99
N ILE A 40 -14.25 -25.57 -29.58
CA ILE A 40 -13.98 -26.59 -28.58
C ILE A 40 -13.55 -25.90 -27.29
N THR A 41 -14.12 -26.32 -26.16
CA THR A 41 -13.67 -25.86 -24.83
C THR A 41 -13.01 -27.03 -24.11
N ILE A 42 -11.75 -26.85 -23.73
CA ILE A 42 -10.94 -27.84 -23.04
C ILE A 42 -10.88 -27.44 -21.56
N PRO A 43 -11.37 -28.31 -20.64
CA PRO A 43 -11.24 -28.09 -19.20
C PRO A 43 -9.77 -28.19 -18.75
N PRO A 44 -9.42 -27.64 -17.57
CA PRO A 44 -8.05 -27.66 -17.09
C PRO A 44 -7.63 -29.10 -16.76
N THR A 45 -6.61 -29.59 -17.45
CA THR A 45 -5.99 -30.91 -17.24
C THR A 45 -4.61 -30.78 -16.59
N ILE A 46 -4.09 -31.90 -16.10
CA ILE A 46 -2.73 -32.01 -15.52
C ILE A 46 -1.72 -31.53 -16.59
N GLY A 47 -1.02 -30.42 -16.31
CA GLY A 47 -0.08 -29.78 -17.25
C GLY A 47 -0.55 -28.44 -17.83
N THR A 48 -1.76 -27.97 -17.51
CA THR A 48 -2.17 -26.58 -17.82
C THR A 48 -1.43 -25.60 -16.90
N PRO A 49 -0.92 -24.46 -17.42
CA PRO A 49 -0.29 -23.43 -16.60
C PRO A 49 -1.24 -22.93 -15.50
N GLU A 50 -0.70 -22.67 -14.31
CA GLU A 50 -1.46 -22.09 -13.20
C GLU A 50 -2.17 -20.81 -13.70
N ASN A 51 -3.45 -20.65 -13.33
CA ASN A 51 -4.36 -19.54 -13.71
C ASN A 51 -5.23 -19.69 -14.97
N VAL A 52 -5.05 -20.75 -15.79
CA VAL A 52 -5.94 -21.03 -16.94
C VAL A 52 -7.09 -21.94 -16.51
N THR A 53 -8.31 -21.40 -16.46
CA THR A 53 -9.50 -22.19 -16.07
C THR A 53 -10.18 -22.86 -17.24
N THR A 54 -10.08 -22.30 -18.45
CA THR A 54 -10.72 -22.83 -19.66
C THR A 54 -9.95 -22.39 -20.89
N THR A 55 -9.59 -23.35 -21.76
CA THR A 55 -9.00 -23.06 -23.07
C THR A 55 -10.04 -23.27 -24.15
N THR A 56 -10.33 -22.22 -24.91
CA THR A 56 -11.19 -22.28 -26.08
C THR A 56 -10.33 -22.37 -27.33
N VAL A 57 -10.53 -23.40 -28.15
CA VAL A 57 -9.87 -23.56 -29.44
C VAL A 57 -10.87 -23.31 -30.55
N VAL A 58 -10.53 -22.39 -31.45
CA VAL A 58 -11.33 -22.04 -32.64
C VAL A 58 -10.57 -22.44 -33.89
N ASP A 59 -11.18 -23.33 -34.68
CA ASP A 59 -10.71 -23.66 -36.02
C ASP A 59 -11.17 -22.60 -37.02
N THR A 60 -10.34 -22.24 -37.99
CA THR A 60 -10.68 -21.21 -38.98
C THR A 60 -10.39 -21.65 -40.40
N SER A 61 -11.18 -21.14 -41.35
CA SER A 61 -10.96 -21.36 -42.78
C SER A 61 -10.20 -20.20 -43.42
N ALA A 62 -9.31 -20.53 -44.36
CA ALA A 62 -8.60 -19.56 -45.20
C ALA A 62 -9.37 -19.20 -46.49
N LEU A 63 -10.57 -19.76 -46.70
CA LEU A 63 -11.37 -19.52 -47.91
C LEU A 63 -11.78 -18.04 -48.03
N PRO A 64 -11.80 -17.45 -49.24
CA PRO A 64 -12.17 -16.05 -49.45
C PRO A 64 -13.54 -15.68 -48.88
N GLN A 65 -14.50 -16.62 -48.91
CA GLN A 65 -15.86 -16.43 -48.42
C GLN A 65 -15.93 -16.32 -46.88
N GLU A 66 -14.98 -16.89 -46.16
CA GLU A 66 -14.93 -16.88 -44.69
C GLU A 66 -14.01 -15.79 -44.11
N ARG A 67 -13.38 -14.96 -44.95
CA ARG A 67 -12.44 -13.91 -44.49
C ARG A 67 -13.02 -12.97 -43.44
N ALA A 68 -14.30 -12.61 -43.55
CA ALA A 68 -14.98 -11.77 -42.56
C ALA A 68 -15.15 -12.49 -41.20
N ASN A 69 -15.35 -13.81 -41.21
CA ASN A 69 -15.43 -14.63 -40.02
C ASN A 69 -14.04 -14.80 -39.39
N LEU A 70 -13.03 -15.14 -40.19
CA LEU A 70 -11.63 -15.24 -39.80
C LEU A 70 -11.15 -13.97 -39.09
N ALA A 71 -11.40 -12.79 -39.69
CA ALA A 71 -11.03 -11.51 -39.09
C ALA A 71 -11.72 -11.26 -37.74
N ARG A 72 -12.97 -11.70 -37.58
CA ARG A 72 -13.72 -11.58 -36.32
C ARG A 72 -13.13 -12.49 -35.23
N GLU A 73 -12.76 -13.71 -35.60
CA GLU A 73 -12.18 -14.69 -34.68
C GLU A 73 -10.77 -14.31 -34.24
N ILE A 74 -9.94 -13.80 -35.17
CA ILE A 74 -8.61 -13.28 -34.88
C ILE A 74 -8.68 -12.10 -33.89
N ARG A 75 -9.60 -11.15 -34.08
CA ARG A 75 -9.77 -10.01 -33.15
C ARG A 75 -10.22 -10.41 -31.74
N LYS A 76 -10.90 -11.55 -31.58
CA LYS A 76 -11.35 -12.07 -30.29
C LYS A 76 -10.31 -12.99 -29.63
N SER A 77 -9.27 -13.38 -30.35
CA SER A 77 -8.27 -14.33 -29.87
C SER A 77 -7.31 -13.69 -28.86
N ASN A 78 -6.83 -14.50 -27.92
CA ASN A 78 -5.73 -14.12 -27.03
C ASN A 78 -4.37 -14.55 -27.58
N VAL A 79 -4.36 -15.58 -28.43
CA VAL A 79 -3.17 -16.14 -29.08
C VAL A 79 -3.56 -16.79 -30.41
N ILE A 80 -2.68 -16.70 -31.39
CA ILE A 80 -2.87 -17.30 -32.71
C ILE A 80 -1.90 -18.47 -32.86
N LEU A 81 -2.42 -19.66 -33.17
CA LEU A 81 -1.61 -20.80 -33.59
C LEU A 81 -1.56 -20.81 -35.13
N LEU A 82 -0.46 -20.35 -35.71
CA LEU A 82 -0.29 -20.27 -37.16
C LEU A 82 0.36 -21.56 -37.67
N VAL A 83 -0.39 -22.34 -38.45
CA VAL A 83 0.02 -23.66 -38.93
C VAL A 83 0.45 -23.61 -40.40
N TYR A 84 1.67 -24.04 -40.66
CA TYR A 84 2.22 -24.26 -42.02
C TYR A 84 2.67 -25.72 -42.17
N SER A 85 2.82 -26.21 -43.41
CA SER A 85 3.23 -27.61 -43.63
C SER A 85 4.17 -27.85 -44.81
N ASP A 86 4.34 -26.86 -45.69
CA ASP A 86 5.17 -26.94 -46.89
C ASP A 86 5.80 -25.58 -47.16
N HIS A 87 6.78 -25.55 -48.08
CA HIS A 87 7.53 -24.34 -48.43
C HIS A 87 6.62 -23.20 -48.90
N TYR A 88 5.53 -23.52 -49.62
CA TYR A 88 4.55 -22.51 -50.06
C TYR A 88 3.81 -21.87 -48.88
N SER A 89 3.30 -22.68 -47.94
CA SER A 89 2.63 -22.13 -46.75
C SER A 89 3.59 -21.38 -45.84
N TYR A 90 4.87 -21.78 -45.81
CA TYR A 90 5.93 -21.09 -45.07
C TYR A 90 6.18 -19.68 -45.61
N GLU A 91 6.41 -19.50 -46.92
CA GLU A 91 6.60 -18.16 -47.51
C GLU A 91 5.41 -17.23 -47.24
N ARG A 92 4.20 -17.79 -47.23
CA ARG A 92 2.97 -17.04 -46.95
C ARG A 92 2.83 -16.59 -45.50
N VAL A 93 3.59 -17.16 -44.56
CA VAL A 93 3.64 -16.67 -43.17
C VAL A 93 4.11 -15.21 -43.15
N ALA A 94 5.28 -14.94 -43.74
CA ALA A 94 5.88 -13.61 -43.80
C ALA A 94 5.16 -12.68 -44.78
N LEU A 95 4.76 -13.19 -45.96
CA LEU A 95 4.19 -12.35 -47.03
C LEU A 95 2.72 -11.99 -46.84
N PHE A 96 1.93 -12.86 -46.19
CA PHE A 96 0.48 -12.69 -46.09
C PHE A 96 -0.01 -12.67 -44.64
N TRP A 97 0.24 -13.71 -43.86
CA TRP A 97 -0.42 -13.90 -42.56
C TRP A 97 -0.04 -12.84 -41.53
N LEU A 98 1.26 -12.58 -41.34
CA LEU A 98 1.72 -11.60 -40.35
C LEU A 98 1.36 -10.15 -40.75
N PRO A 99 1.54 -9.70 -42.02
CA PRO A 99 1.01 -8.41 -42.47
C PRO A 99 -0.50 -8.30 -42.34
N HIS A 100 -1.24 -9.40 -42.55
CA HIS A 100 -2.69 -9.41 -42.40
C HIS A 100 -3.11 -9.21 -40.95
N PHE A 101 -2.47 -9.86 -39.98
CA PHE A 101 -2.76 -9.63 -38.55
C PHE A 101 -2.52 -8.18 -38.14
N ARG A 102 -1.43 -7.57 -38.62
CA ARG A 102 -1.14 -6.14 -38.43
C ARG A 102 -2.23 -5.24 -39.03
N SER A 103 -2.69 -5.55 -40.24
CA SER A 103 -3.78 -4.80 -40.90
C SER A 103 -5.12 -4.85 -40.14
N LEU A 104 -5.34 -5.89 -39.34
CA LEU A 104 -6.52 -6.04 -38.50
C LEU A 104 -6.40 -5.32 -37.15
N GLY A 105 -5.24 -4.74 -36.84
CA GLY A 105 -4.94 -4.09 -35.56
C GLY A 105 -4.76 -5.07 -34.40
N VAL A 106 -4.44 -6.33 -34.69
CA VAL A 106 -4.31 -7.38 -33.67
C VAL A 106 -2.85 -7.50 -33.25
N ASN A 107 -2.60 -7.28 -31.96
CA ASN A 107 -1.28 -7.38 -31.33
C ASN A 107 -1.28 -8.48 -30.26
N VAL A 108 -1.50 -9.72 -30.69
CA VAL A 108 -1.52 -10.92 -29.84
C VAL A 108 -0.36 -11.83 -30.20
N PRO A 109 0.18 -12.62 -29.25
CA PRO A 109 1.26 -13.55 -29.55
C PRO A 109 0.85 -14.58 -30.60
N VAL A 110 1.80 -14.93 -31.46
CA VAL A 110 1.67 -15.96 -32.51
C VAL A 110 2.61 -17.11 -32.18
N VAL A 111 2.07 -18.32 -32.10
CA VAL A 111 2.86 -19.55 -32.04
C VAL A 111 2.90 -20.15 -33.44
N LEU A 112 4.09 -20.26 -34.01
CA LEU A 112 4.29 -20.81 -35.34
C LEU A 112 4.44 -22.34 -35.26
N CYS A 113 3.63 -23.06 -36.01
CA CYS A 113 3.57 -24.52 -35.97
C CYS A 113 3.84 -25.12 -37.35
N ALA A 114 4.98 -25.81 -37.49
CA ALA A 114 5.32 -26.61 -38.66
C ALA A 114 4.70 -28.00 -38.51
N ASN A 115 3.52 -28.20 -39.09
CA ASN A 115 2.78 -29.45 -39.03
C ASN A 115 3.17 -30.39 -40.19
N LYS A 116 2.82 -31.67 -40.06
CA LYS A 116 3.21 -32.77 -40.98
C LYS A 116 4.71 -33.08 -40.99
N ALA A 117 5.37 -32.92 -39.84
CA ALA A 117 6.77 -33.31 -39.69
C ALA A 117 7.04 -34.79 -40.04
N ASP A 118 6.01 -35.64 -40.10
CA ASP A 118 6.09 -37.04 -40.54
C ASP A 118 6.40 -37.22 -42.04
N LEU A 119 6.24 -36.17 -42.86
CA LEU A 119 6.54 -36.21 -44.30
C LEU A 119 7.97 -35.77 -44.63
N ALA A 120 8.68 -35.15 -43.69
CA ALA A 120 10.06 -34.69 -43.87
C ALA A 120 11.03 -35.83 -43.51
N THR A 121 11.34 -36.70 -44.47
CA THR A 121 12.21 -37.87 -44.26
C THR A 121 13.71 -37.57 -44.41
N ASP A 122 14.08 -36.48 -45.10
CA ASP A 122 15.47 -36.18 -45.47
C ASP A 122 16.07 -34.96 -44.75
N THR A 123 15.27 -34.18 -44.02
CA THR A 123 15.68 -32.96 -43.30
C THR A 123 15.72 -33.20 -41.80
N THR A 124 16.88 -32.98 -41.18
CA THR A 124 17.03 -33.13 -39.72
C THR A 124 16.21 -32.07 -38.97
N ASP A 125 15.76 -32.42 -37.76
CA ASP A 125 14.98 -31.49 -36.92
C ASP A 125 15.68 -30.13 -36.71
N ALA A 126 17.01 -30.16 -36.58
CA ALA A 126 17.85 -28.98 -36.40
C ALA A 126 17.93 -28.07 -37.64
N GLN A 127 17.97 -28.63 -38.85
CA GLN A 127 18.11 -27.85 -40.09
C GLN A 127 16.90 -26.95 -40.33
N VAL A 128 15.70 -27.46 -40.13
CA VAL A 128 14.46 -26.67 -40.28
C VAL A 128 14.35 -25.59 -39.21
N ILE A 129 14.83 -25.85 -37.99
CA ILE A 129 14.84 -24.83 -36.93
C ILE A 129 15.77 -23.68 -37.30
N ASP A 130 16.99 -24.00 -37.77
CA ASP A 130 18.00 -23.00 -38.10
C ASP A 130 17.70 -22.24 -39.41
N GLU A 131 17.19 -22.91 -40.44
CA GLU A 131 16.98 -22.33 -41.77
C GLU A 131 15.59 -21.70 -41.94
N GLU A 132 14.54 -22.21 -41.29
CA GLU A 132 13.17 -21.70 -41.45
C GLU A 132 12.68 -20.89 -40.23
N MET A 133 12.81 -21.45 -39.02
CA MET A 133 12.16 -20.91 -37.82
C MET A 133 12.89 -19.73 -37.20
N LEU A 134 14.22 -19.82 -37.03
CA LEU A 134 15.03 -18.74 -36.44
C LEU A 134 14.96 -17.43 -37.22
N PRO A 135 15.07 -17.41 -38.57
CA PRO A 135 14.98 -16.17 -39.34
C PRO A 135 13.63 -15.47 -39.17
N VAL A 136 12.54 -16.25 -39.19
CA VAL A 136 11.17 -15.71 -39.09
C VAL A 136 10.88 -15.20 -37.67
N MET A 137 11.39 -15.86 -36.63
CA MET A 137 11.32 -15.35 -35.25
C MET A 137 12.12 -14.04 -35.07
N ALA A 138 13.28 -13.93 -35.73
CA ALA A 138 14.09 -12.72 -35.66
C ALA A 138 13.45 -11.54 -36.40
N GLU A 139 12.77 -11.80 -37.51
CA GLU A 139 12.10 -10.77 -38.32
C GLU A 139 10.79 -10.28 -37.70
N PHE A 140 9.99 -11.19 -37.12
CA PHE A 140 8.63 -10.89 -36.64
C PHE A 140 8.49 -11.07 -35.12
N LYS A 141 8.45 -9.94 -34.40
CA LYS A 141 8.33 -9.89 -32.93
C LYS A 141 7.01 -10.46 -32.38
N GLU A 142 5.99 -10.57 -33.21
CA GLU A 142 4.71 -11.16 -32.82
C GLU A 142 4.83 -12.69 -32.64
N ILE A 143 5.87 -13.31 -33.21
CA ILE A 143 6.12 -14.75 -33.07
C ILE A 143 6.82 -14.99 -31.73
N ASP A 144 6.09 -15.62 -30.82
CA ASP A 144 6.58 -15.92 -29.48
C ASP A 144 7.41 -17.21 -29.46
N SER A 145 6.90 -18.26 -30.12
CA SER A 145 7.51 -19.58 -30.12
C SER A 145 7.27 -20.30 -31.45
N CYS A 146 8.23 -21.13 -31.85
CA CYS A 146 8.12 -22.01 -33.00
C CYS A 146 8.15 -23.48 -32.55
N ILE A 147 7.30 -24.31 -33.14
CA ILE A 147 7.23 -25.74 -32.83
C ILE A 147 7.00 -26.58 -34.07
N ARG A 148 7.69 -27.73 -34.14
CA ARG A 148 7.41 -28.77 -35.12
C ARG A 148 6.43 -29.78 -34.53
N SER A 149 5.37 -30.11 -35.26
CA SER A 149 4.36 -31.08 -34.83
C SER A 149 3.99 -32.07 -35.95
N SER A 150 3.44 -33.21 -35.55
CA SER A 150 2.77 -34.13 -36.46
C SER A 150 1.46 -34.57 -35.85
N ALA A 151 0.35 -34.10 -36.43
CA ALA A 151 -0.99 -34.56 -36.05
C ALA A 151 -1.15 -36.08 -36.22
N ARG A 152 -0.46 -36.69 -37.20
CA ARG A 152 -0.53 -38.12 -37.52
C ARG A 152 0.17 -39.00 -36.49
N GLN A 153 1.38 -38.61 -36.09
CA GLN A 153 2.17 -39.33 -35.08
C GLN A 153 1.87 -38.86 -33.65
N HIS A 154 0.98 -37.88 -33.48
CA HIS A 154 0.72 -37.19 -32.21
C HIS A 154 1.99 -36.59 -31.57
N ARG A 155 2.97 -36.21 -32.39
CA ARG A 155 4.23 -35.61 -31.95
C ARG A 155 4.03 -34.12 -31.68
N ASN A 156 4.38 -33.66 -30.49
CA ASN A 156 4.35 -32.24 -30.06
C ASN A 156 3.00 -31.53 -30.21
N VAL A 157 1.89 -32.27 -30.35
CA VAL A 157 0.55 -31.68 -30.45
C VAL A 157 0.19 -30.99 -29.14
N ASN A 158 0.31 -31.68 -28.01
CA ASN A 158 0.02 -31.11 -26.68
C ASN A 158 0.92 -29.92 -26.36
N GLU A 159 2.21 -30.01 -26.73
CA GLU A 159 3.19 -28.95 -26.52
C GLU A 159 2.86 -27.69 -27.33
N ALA A 160 2.34 -27.80 -28.55
CA ALA A 160 1.94 -26.64 -29.35
C ALA A 160 0.82 -25.82 -28.69
N PHE A 161 -0.18 -26.51 -28.14
CA PHE A 161 -1.27 -25.83 -27.42
C PHE A 161 -0.83 -25.35 -26.03
N PHE A 162 0.08 -26.06 -25.36
CA PHE A 162 0.71 -25.61 -24.13
C PHE A 162 1.51 -24.32 -24.33
N LEU A 163 2.32 -24.23 -25.41
CA LEU A 163 3.05 -23.01 -25.78
C LEU A 163 2.09 -21.85 -26.04
N CYS A 164 0.94 -22.09 -26.68
CA CYS A 164 -0.08 -21.06 -26.85
C CYS A 164 -0.63 -20.54 -25.51
N GLN A 165 -0.91 -21.43 -24.56
CA GLN A 165 -1.34 -21.04 -23.21
C GLN A 165 -0.21 -20.30 -22.47
N LYS A 166 1.04 -20.71 -22.66
CA LYS A 166 2.22 -20.09 -22.08
C LYS A 166 2.45 -18.67 -22.61
N ALA A 167 2.31 -18.44 -23.91
CA ALA A 167 2.48 -17.13 -24.51
C ALA A 167 1.48 -16.09 -23.95
N VAL A 168 0.28 -16.53 -23.55
CA VAL A 168 -0.72 -15.68 -22.91
C VAL A 168 -0.46 -15.51 -21.42
N THR A 169 -0.06 -16.58 -20.73
CA THR A 169 0.18 -16.53 -19.28
C THR A 169 1.52 -15.92 -18.89
N HIS A 170 2.50 -15.85 -19.78
CA HIS A 170 3.85 -15.36 -19.48
C HIS A 170 4.38 -14.48 -20.63
N PRO A 171 3.72 -13.36 -20.97
CA PRO A 171 4.09 -12.59 -22.15
C PRO A 171 5.49 -11.98 -22.01
N ILE A 172 6.33 -12.11 -23.05
CA ILE A 172 7.67 -11.50 -23.07
C ILE A 172 7.63 -9.99 -23.38
N ALA A 173 6.60 -9.55 -24.12
CA ALA A 173 6.47 -8.18 -24.61
C ALA A 173 6.56 -7.08 -23.53
N PRO A 174 5.94 -7.17 -22.33
CA PRO A 174 6.11 -6.14 -21.30
C PRO A 174 7.46 -6.20 -20.57
N LEU A 175 8.19 -7.33 -20.64
CA LEU A 175 9.44 -7.53 -19.91
C LEU A 175 10.67 -7.06 -20.69
N PHE A 176 10.74 -7.38 -21.98
CA PHE A 176 11.97 -7.28 -22.75
C PHE A 176 11.75 -6.59 -24.09
N ASP A 177 12.69 -5.72 -24.47
CA ASP A 177 12.76 -5.17 -25.83
C ASP A 177 13.82 -5.91 -26.64
N SER A 178 13.36 -6.71 -27.60
CA SER A 178 14.22 -7.47 -28.51
C SER A 178 15.03 -6.61 -29.50
N LYS A 179 14.73 -5.32 -29.68
CA LYS A 179 15.52 -4.45 -30.58
C LYS A 179 16.83 -4.02 -29.92
N GLU A 180 16.72 -3.52 -28.70
CA GLU A 180 17.86 -3.04 -27.91
C GLU A 180 18.51 -4.17 -27.12
N SER A 181 17.85 -5.34 -27.04
CA SER A 181 18.22 -6.44 -26.15
C SER A 181 18.35 -5.97 -24.71
N VAL A 182 17.35 -5.23 -24.20
CA VAL A 182 17.31 -4.70 -22.83
C VAL A 182 15.95 -4.94 -22.19
N LEU A 183 15.92 -5.14 -20.87
CA LEU A 183 14.69 -5.16 -20.09
C LEU A 183 14.00 -3.78 -20.13
N LYS A 184 12.67 -3.76 -20.22
CA LYS A 184 11.91 -2.51 -20.22
C LYS A 184 12.00 -1.82 -18.86
N PRO A 185 11.92 -0.47 -18.80
CA PRO A 185 12.05 0.29 -17.55
C PRO A 185 11.11 -0.17 -16.43
N ALA A 186 9.86 -0.50 -16.75
CA ALA A 186 8.89 -1.00 -15.77
C ALA A 186 9.30 -2.36 -15.17
N ALA A 187 9.87 -3.25 -15.98
CA ALA A 187 10.37 -4.55 -15.51
C ALA A 187 11.62 -4.39 -14.65
N VAL A 188 12.51 -3.46 -15.02
CA VAL A 188 13.69 -3.10 -14.22
C VAL A 188 13.27 -2.55 -12.87
N ALA A 189 12.33 -1.60 -12.82
CA ALA A 189 11.82 -1.03 -11.57
C ALA A 189 11.18 -2.10 -10.67
N ALA A 190 10.37 -3.00 -11.25
CA ALA A 190 9.74 -4.09 -10.50
C ALA A 190 10.79 -5.04 -9.90
N LEU A 191 11.79 -5.44 -10.68
CA LEU A 191 12.88 -6.32 -10.23
C LEU A 191 13.82 -5.64 -9.22
N GLN A 192 14.07 -4.34 -9.35
CA GLN A 192 14.84 -3.56 -8.38
C GLN A 192 14.13 -3.51 -7.02
N ARG A 193 12.81 -3.30 -7.02
CA ARG A 193 12.02 -3.40 -5.79
C ARG A 193 12.08 -4.82 -5.19
N ILE A 194 11.99 -5.86 -6.02
CA ILE A 194 12.09 -7.24 -5.52
C ILE A 194 13.46 -7.48 -4.88
N PHE A 195 14.54 -7.03 -5.53
CA PHE A 195 15.89 -7.08 -4.96
C PHE A 195 15.93 -6.41 -3.58
N TYR A 196 15.39 -5.19 -3.47
CA TYR A 196 15.32 -4.44 -2.21
C TYR A 196 14.54 -5.17 -1.11
N LEU A 197 13.50 -5.94 -1.45
CA LEU A 197 12.72 -6.71 -0.46
C LEU A 197 13.41 -8.01 -0.03
N CYS A 198 14.29 -8.54 -0.88
CA CYS A 198 15.09 -9.73 -0.63
C CYS A 198 16.36 -9.43 0.17
N ASP A 199 16.93 -8.25 -0.03
CA ASP A 199 18.03 -7.68 0.75
C ASP A 199 17.51 -7.30 2.16
N LYS A 200 17.64 -8.23 3.11
CA LYS A 200 17.08 -8.12 4.46
C LYS A 200 17.93 -7.26 5.37
N ASP A 201 19.24 -7.21 5.15
CA ASP A 201 20.18 -6.43 5.96
C ASP A 201 20.54 -5.07 5.33
N ARG A 202 20.11 -4.81 4.09
CA ARG A 202 20.26 -3.55 3.34
C ARG A 202 21.71 -3.18 3.04
N ASP A 203 22.55 -4.20 2.92
CA ASP A 203 23.96 -4.03 2.55
C ASP A 203 24.15 -3.79 1.04
N GLY A 204 23.10 -3.98 0.23
CA GLY A 204 23.10 -3.80 -1.23
C GLY A 204 23.51 -5.04 -2.01
N PHE A 205 23.66 -6.18 -1.33
CA PHE A 205 23.97 -7.48 -1.87
C PHE A 205 22.89 -8.49 -1.49
N LEU A 206 22.78 -9.58 -2.26
CA LEU A 206 22.02 -10.76 -1.86
C LEU A 206 23.01 -11.83 -1.45
N SER A 207 23.09 -12.07 -0.15
CA SER A 207 23.86 -13.16 0.45
C SER A 207 23.30 -14.53 0.03
N ASP A 208 24.09 -15.59 0.21
CA ASP A 208 23.70 -16.95 -0.19
C ASP A 208 22.40 -17.39 0.50
N LYS A 209 22.25 -17.01 1.77
CA LYS A 209 21.04 -17.27 2.55
C LYS A 209 19.83 -16.52 2.00
N GLU A 210 19.98 -15.25 1.62
CA GLU A 210 18.87 -14.47 1.05
C GLU A 210 18.47 -14.98 -0.33
N ILE A 211 19.43 -15.48 -1.11
CA ILE A 211 19.15 -16.13 -2.40
C ILE A 211 18.39 -17.45 -2.18
N GLU A 212 18.75 -18.24 -1.18
CA GLU A 212 18.03 -19.45 -0.79
C GLU A 212 16.59 -19.13 -0.34
N ASP A 213 16.41 -18.13 0.54
CA ASP A 213 15.11 -17.69 1.02
C ASP A 213 14.25 -17.14 -0.14
N PHE A 214 14.85 -16.36 -1.04
CA PHE A 214 14.21 -15.89 -2.27
C PHE A 214 13.77 -17.04 -3.18
N GLN A 215 14.63 -18.05 -3.37
CA GLN A 215 14.33 -19.22 -4.19
C GLN A 215 13.18 -20.02 -3.58
N LEU A 216 13.21 -20.25 -2.26
CA LEU A 216 12.16 -20.97 -1.55
C LEU A 216 10.83 -20.22 -1.65
N LYS A 217 10.83 -18.89 -1.51
CA LYS A 217 9.64 -18.05 -1.63
C LYS A 217 9.04 -18.06 -3.03
N CYS A 218 9.87 -17.99 -4.08
CA CYS A 218 9.39 -17.90 -5.46
C CYS A 218 9.04 -19.26 -6.07
N PHE A 219 9.80 -20.31 -5.79
CA PHE A 219 9.73 -21.59 -6.50
C PHE A 219 9.36 -22.77 -5.59
N GLY A 220 9.27 -22.58 -4.28
CA GLY A 220 8.90 -23.62 -3.32
C GLY A 220 9.92 -24.75 -3.19
N LYS A 221 11.13 -24.58 -3.74
CA LYS A 221 12.23 -25.56 -3.70
C LYS A 221 13.51 -24.88 -3.26
N PRO A 222 14.31 -25.52 -2.37
CA PRO A 222 15.63 -25.00 -2.02
C PRO A 222 16.56 -25.05 -3.23
N LEU A 223 17.50 -24.10 -3.29
CA LEU A 223 18.55 -24.06 -4.29
C LEU A 223 19.67 -25.04 -3.88
N SER A 224 20.24 -25.77 -4.84
CA SER A 224 21.43 -26.58 -4.56
C SER A 224 22.69 -25.69 -4.57
N GLU A 225 23.71 -26.04 -3.79
CA GLU A 225 24.98 -25.30 -3.77
C GLU A 225 25.64 -25.26 -5.17
N GLU A 226 25.52 -26.34 -5.94
CA GLU A 226 26.02 -26.43 -7.32
C GLU A 226 25.31 -25.43 -8.25
N ASP A 227 23.99 -25.32 -8.14
CA ASP A 227 23.20 -24.36 -8.93
C ASP A 227 23.53 -22.91 -8.56
N LEU A 228 23.73 -22.62 -7.27
CA LEU A 228 24.14 -21.31 -6.78
C LEU A 228 25.49 -20.88 -7.37
N VAL A 229 26.49 -21.78 -7.34
CA VAL A 229 27.80 -21.54 -7.95
C VAL A 229 27.64 -21.28 -9.45
N HIS A 230 26.82 -22.08 -10.14
CA HIS A 230 26.59 -21.88 -11.56
C HIS A 230 25.93 -20.53 -11.90
N ILE A 231 25.00 -20.06 -11.06
CA ILE A 231 24.38 -18.73 -11.19
C ILE A 231 25.45 -17.64 -11.04
N LYS A 232 26.28 -17.72 -9.98
CA LYS A 232 27.37 -16.76 -9.72
C LYS A 232 28.37 -16.73 -10.88
N GLU A 233 28.80 -17.88 -11.38
CA GLU A 233 29.69 -17.97 -12.55
C GLU A 233 29.08 -17.35 -13.80
N THR A 234 27.78 -17.56 -14.02
CA THR A 234 27.06 -17.01 -15.18
C THR A 234 27.02 -15.47 -15.12
N ILE A 235 26.80 -14.90 -13.93
CA ILE A 235 26.81 -13.44 -13.74
C ILE A 235 28.22 -12.88 -13.89
N SER A 236 29.23 -13.53 -13.28
CA SER A 236 30.64 -13.10 -13.35
C SER A 236 31.21 -13.07 -14.77
N LYS A 237 30.72 -13.94 -15.67
CA LYS A 237 31.12 -13.92 -17.10
C LYS A 237 30.80 -12.60 -17.79
N ALA A 238 29.70 -11.95 -17.42
CA ALA A 238 29.28 -10.68 -18.01
C ALA A 238 29.72 -9.47 -17.17
N TYR A 239 29.64 -9.59 -15.85
CA TYR A 239 29.99 -8.53 -14.90
C TYR A 239 30.81 -9.12 -13.74
N PRO A 240 32.16 -9.07 -13.81
CA PRO A 240 33.02 -9.58 -12.75
C PRO A 240 32.76 -8.91 -11.40
N ASP A 241 32.43 -7.62 -11.41
CA ASP A 241 32.18 -6.82 -10.18
C ASP A 241 30.80 -7.08 -9.56
N ALA A 242 29.92 -7.82 -10.25
CA ALA A 242 28.54 -8.02 -9.80
C ALA A 242 28.39 -9.16 -8.78
N VAL A 243 29.42 -9.99 -8.62
CA VAL A 243 29.47 -11.08 -7.63
C VAL A 243 30.66 -10.80 -6.71
N THR A 244 30.36 -10.57 -5.43
CA THR A 244 31.36 -10.34 -4.38
C THR A 244 31.30 -11.47 -3.35
N PRO A 245 32.27 -11.56 -2.42
CA PRO A 245 32.16 -12.46 -1.28
C PRO A 245 30.94 -12.19 -0.39
N ALA A 246 30.40 -10.96 -0.42
CA ALA A 246 29.18 -10.59 0.30
C ALA A 246 27.92 -11.13 -0.39
N GLY A 247 27.91 -11.18 -1.73
CA GLY A 247 26.75 -11.71 -2.45
C GLY A 247 26.62 -11.20 -3.89
N ILE A 248 25.40 -11.28 -4.41
CA ILE A 248 25.05 -10.78 -5.76
C ILE A 248 24.52 -9.35 -5.66
N THR A 249 25.10 -8.44 -6.43
CA THR A 249 24.63 -7.03 -6.51
C THR A 249 23.29 -6.90 -7.25
N SER A 250 22.60 -5.77 -7.06
CA SER A 250 21.38 -5.42 -7.81
C SER A 250 21.58 -5.51 -9.34
N ARG A 251 22.74 -5.06 -9.84
CA ARG A 251 23.10 -5.16 -11.26
C ARG A 251 23.25 -6.61 -11.73
N GLY A 252 23.84 -7.48 -10.89
CA GLY A 252 23.95 -8.91 -11.16
C GLY A 252 22.58 -9.59 -11.22
N PHE A 253 21.69 -9.26 -10.28
CA PHE A 253 20.32 -9.78 -10.25
C PHE A 253 19.51 -9.37 -11.48
N LEU A 254 19.58 -8.10 -11.89
CA LEU A 254 18.94 -7.62 -13.12
C LEU A 254 19.50 -8.31 -14.37
N HIS A 255 20.82 -8.52 -14.41
CA HIS A 255 21.45 -9.21 -15.54
C HIS A 255 21.02 -10.67 -15.65
N LEU A 256 20.92 -11.39 -14.52
CA LEU A 256 20.42 -12.76 -14.49
C LEU A 256 19.00 -12.86 -15.07
N ASN A 257 18.12 -11.96 -14.64
CA ASN A 257 16.74 -11.90 -15.15
C ASN A 257 16.68 -11.51 -16.64
N LYS A 258 17.57 -10.61 -17.08
CA LYS A 258 17.74 -10.28 -18.51
C LYS A 258 18.13 -11.54 -19.31
N LEU A 259 19.09 -12.31 -18.82
CA LEU A 259 19.53 -13.56 -19.47
C LEU A 259 18.41 -14.60 -19.53
N TYR A 260 17.56 -14.70 -18.50
CA TYR A 260 16.36 -15.54 -18.57
C TYR A 260 15.40 -15.08 -19.66
N ALA A 261 15.17 -13.78 -19.82
CA ALA A 261 14.33 -13.27 -20.91
C ALA A 261 14.94 -13.56 -22.29
N GLU A 262 16.25 -13.32 -22.47
CA GLU A 262 16.97 -13.57 -23.74
C GLU A 262 16.97 -15.04 -24.15
N LYS A 263 17.10 -15.96 -23.19
CA LYS A 263 17.09 -17.41 -23.44
C LYS A 263 15.68 -18.02 -23.55
N GLY A 264 14.63 -17.20 -23.63
CA GLY A 264 13.24 -17.69 -23.72
C GLY A 264 12.71 -18.31 -22.41
N ARG A 265 13.38 -18.06 -21.28
CA ARG A 265 12.99 -18.51 -19.92
C ARG A 265 12.30 -17.39 -19.12
N HIS A 266 11.56 -16.50 -19.79
CA HIS A 266 10.83 -15.39 -19.16
C HIS A 266 9.74 -15.84 -18.17
N GLU A 267 9.32 -17.11 -18.21
CA GLU A 267 8.46 -17.73 -17.18
C GLU A 267 9.07 -17.61 -15.78
N THR A 268 10.38 -17.82 -15.64
CA THR A 268 11.09 -17.66 -14.37
C THR A 268 10.94 -16.23 -13.82
N VAL A 269 11.07 -15.23 -14.70
CA VAL A 269 10.91 -13.81 -14.34
C VAL A 269 9.48 -13.52 -13.90
N TRP A 270 8.48 -14.09 -14.58
CA TRP A 270 7.09 -13.93 -14.20
C TRP A 270 6.71 -14.62 -12.89
N ILE A 271 7.27 -15.79 -12.59
CA ILE A 271 7.07 -16.45 -11.30
C ILE A 271 7.58 -15.55 -10.18
N ILE A 272 8.76 -14.95 -10.37
CA ILE A 272 9.34 -13.96 -9.45
C ILE A 272 8.42 -12.74 -9.31
N LEU A 273 7.94 -12.16 -10.41
CA LEU A 273 7.04 -11.01 -10.35
C LEU A 273 5.73 -11.35 -9.61
N ARG A 274 5.13 -12.50 -9.88
CA ARG A 274 3.86 -12.90 -9.28
C ARG A 274 3.97 -13.28 -7.81
N SER A 275 5.08 -13.88 -7.38
CA SER A 275 5.31 -14.18 -5.95
C SER A 275 5.35 -12.88 -5.11
N PHE A 276 5.77 -11.77 -5.73
CA PHE A 276 5.76 -10.42 -5.16
C PHE A 276 4.52 -9.58 -5.55
N GLN A 277 3.43 -10.24 -5.94
CA GLN A 277 2.11 -9.62 -6.20
C GLN A 277 2.06 -8.63 -7.37
N TYR A 278 2.95 -8.74 -8.35
CA TYR A 278 2.82 -8.00 -9.61
C TYR A 278 1.80 -8.64 -10.54
N THR A 279 1.14 -7.79 -11.31
CA THR A 279 0.21 -8.16 -12.39
C THR A 279 0.93 -8.21 -13.74
N ASP A 280 0.24 -8.67 -14.78
CA ASP A 280 0.78 -8.74 -16.15
C ASP A 280 1.11 -7.36 -16.75
N ASN A 281 0.61 -6.27 -16.14
CA ASN A 281 0.94 -4.89 -16.50
C ASN A 281 2.16 -4.35 -15.75
N LEU A 282 2.84 -5.18 -14.94
CA LEU A 282 3.97 -4.80 -14.07
C LEU A 282 3.60 -3.75 -13.01
N SER A 283 2.31 -3.63 -12.69
CA SER A 283 1.82 -2.91 -11.51
C SER A 283 1.51 -3.91 -10.39
N LEU A 284 1.63 -3.47 -9.14
CA LEU A 284 1.21 -4.28 -8.00
C LEU A 284 -0.32 -4.48 -8.02
N GLN A 285 -0.77 -5.62 -7.49
CA GLN A 285 -2.19 -5.91 -7.39
C GLN A 285 -2.91 -4.89 -6.51
N GLU A 286 -4.04 -4.39 -7.00
CA GLU A 286 -4.88 -3.41 -6.29
C GLU A 286 -5.32 -3.92 -4.91
N THR A 287 -5.65 -5.21 -4.81
CA THR A 287 -6.04 -5.85 -3.54
C THR A 287 -4.90 -5.98 -2.54
N TYR A 288 -3.65 -5.92 -3.02
CA TYR A 288 -2.46 -5.95 -2.18
C TYR A 288 -2.08 -4.54 -1.69
N LEU A 289 -2.17 -3.53 -2.56
CA LEU A 289 -1.93 -2.12 -2.21
C LEU A 289 -3.06 -1.51 -1.38
N HIS A 290 -4.30 -1.81 -1.75
CA HIS A 290 -5.51 -1.28 -1.12
C HIS A 290 -6.40 -2.43 -0.65
N PRO A 291 -5.96 -3.19 0.38
CA PRO A 291 -6.82 -4.19 0.99
C PRO A 291 -8.04 -3.52 1.61
N LYS A 292 -9.14 -4.28 1.71
CA LYS A 292 -10.38 -3.79 2.31
C LYS A 292 -10.16 -3.49 3.79
N PHE A 293 -10.06 -2.20 4.11
CA PHE A 293 -9.91 -1.71 5.47
C PHE A 293 -10.86 -0.53 5.69
N GLU A 294 -12.00 -0.81 6.30
CA GLU A 294 -13.02 0.20 6.59
C GLU A 294 -12.93 0.62 8.04
N VAL A 295 -12.73 1.92 8.26
CA VAL A 295 -12.76 2.52 9.59
C VAL A 295 -14.20 2.96 9.85
N PRO A 296 -14.89 2.41 10.87
CA PRO A 296 -16.24 2.84 11.21
C PRO A 296 -16.29 4.33 11.58
N PRO A 297 -17.43 5.00 11.42
CA PRO A 297 -17.60 6.36 11.91
C PRO A 297 -17.25 6.46 13.40
N PHE A 298 -16.59 7.54 13.79
CA PHE A 298 -16.11 7.85 15.13
C PHE A 298 -14.96 6.95 15.62
N SER A 299 -14.51 5.99 14.82
CA SER A 299 -13.28 5.25 15.07
C SER A 299 -12.11 5.90 14.35
N SER A 300 -10.91 5.67 14.87
CA SER A 300 -9.65 6.05 14.22
C SER A 300 -8.79 4.79 14.01
N ALA A 301 -7.94 4.80 12.99
CA ALA A 301 -6.93 3.76 12.81
C ALA A 301 -5.63 4.15 13.53
N GLU A 302 -4.98 3.17 14.13
CA GLU A 302 -3.67 3.30 14.77
C GLU A 302 -2.76 2.17 14.29
N LEU A 303 -1.45 2.33 14.43
CA LEU A 303 -0.50 1.24 14.23
C LEU A 303 -0.68 0.16 15.30
N SER A 304 -0.64 -1.10 14.87
CA SER A 304 -0.59 -2.27 15.75
C SER A 304 0.84 -2.47 16.27
N PRO A 305 1.05 -3.30 17.32
CA PRO A 305 2.40 -3.62 17.77
C PRO A 305 3.31 -4.20 16.67
N GLU A 306 2.73 -4.95 15.72
CA GLU A 306 3.47 -5.47 14.57
C GLU A 306 3.87 -4.36 13.60
N GLY A 307 2.96 -3.42 13.33
CA GLY A 307 3.26 -2.24 12.50
C GLY A 307 4.36 -1.37 13.11
N TYR A 308 4.32 -1.13 14.43
CA TYR A 308 5.40 -0.41 15.13
C TYR A 308 6.72 -1.16 15.02
N ARG A 309 6.75 -2.47 15.30
CA ARG A 309 7.96 -3.27 15.22
C ARG A 309 8.58 -3.21 13.83
N PHE A 310 7.77 -3.37 12.79
CA PHE A 310 8.24 -3.26 11.41
C PHE A 310 8.86 -1.88 11.12
N LEU A 311 8.22 -0.79 11.53
CA LEU A 311 8.74 0.56 11.29
C LEU A 311 10.00 0.87 12.10
N VAL A 312 10.15 0.29 13.30
CA VAL A 312 11.37 0.37 14.11
C VAL A 312 12.50 -0.40 13.45
N ASP A 313 12.26 -1.66 13.08
CA ASP A 313 13.26 -2.50 12.41
C ASP A 313 13.70 -1.84 11.09
N LEU A 314 12.75 -1.25 10.35
CA LEU A 314 13.00 -0.50 9.13
C LEU A 314 13.89 0.73 9.35
N PHE A 315 13.67 1.48 10.44
CA PHE A 315 14.49 2.63 10.81
C PHE A 315 15.91 2.19 11.12
N LEU A 316 16.08 1.20 12.00
CA LEU A 316 17.39 0.71 12.44
C LEU A 316 18.21 0.12 11.29
N LEU A 317 17.57 -0.51 10.31
CA LEU A 317 18.24 -1.01 9.10
C LEU A 317 18.64 0.10 8.12
N SER A 318 18.04 1.29 8.23
CA SER A 318 18.28 2.40 7.31
C SER A 318 19.26 3.43 7.86
N ASP A 319 19.38 3.52 9.18
CA ASP A 319 20.37 4.30 9.93
C ASP A 319 21.75 3.62 9.81
N LYS A 320 22.49 3.96 8.74
CA LYS A 320 23.74 3.27 8.40
C LYS A 320 24.91 3.77 9.23
N ASP A 321 24.88 5.05 9.63
CA ASP A 321 25.90 5.65 10.47
C ASP A 321 25.62 5.50 11.98
N ASN A 322 24.46 4.93 12.35
CA ASN A 322 24.02 4.70 13.74
C ASN A 322 24.02 6.00 14.56
N ASP A 323 23.70 7.13 13.92
CA ASP A 323 23.61 8.44 14.58
C ASP A 323 22.26 8.65 15.30
N GLY A 324 21.29 7.75 15.08
CA GLY A 324 19.96 7.81 15.66
C GLY A 324 18.98 8.71 14.90
N GLY A 325 19.33 9.14 13.68
CA GLY A 325 18.55 10.02 12.82
C GLY A 325 18.69 9.67 11.33
N LEU A 326 17.58 9.63 10.60
CA LEU A 326 17.64 9.41 9.15
C LEU A 326 17.96 10.72 8.42
N ASN A 327 19.08 10.74 7.72
CA ASN A 327 19.46 11.84 6.83
C ASN A 327 18.72 11.76 5.48
N ASP A 328 18.84 12.80 4.64
CA ASP A 328 18.14 12.88 3.35
C ASP A 328 18.51 11.73 2.40
N SER A 329 19.75 11.24 2.46
CA SER A 329 20.22 10.15 1.59
C SER A 329 19.70 8.79 2.05
N GLU A 330 19.61 8.56 3.35
CA GLU A 330 19.04 7.36 3.94
C GLU A 330 17.52 7.31 3.76
N LEU A 331 16.84 8.44 3.91
CA LEU A 331 15.42 8.57 3.57
C LEU A 331 15.19 8.28 2.08
N ALA A 332 16.01 8.83 1.18
CA ALA A 332 15.91 8.53 -0.25
C ALA A 332 16.14 7.03 -0.54
N SER A 333 17.09 6.38 0.14
CA SER A 333 17.33 4.94 0.04
C SER A 333 16.17 4.10 0.61
N LEU A 334 15.54 4.55 1.70
CA LEU A 334 14.40 3.89 2.32
C LEU A 334 13.17 3.93 1.41
N PHE A 335 12.93 5.07 0.76
CA PHE A 335 11.79 5.27 -0.14
C PHE A 335 12.07 4.93 -1.60
N ALA A 336 13.29 4.51 -1.96
CA ALA A 336 13.66 4.07 -3.31
C ALA A 336 12.70 3.04 -3.95
N PRO A 337 12.16 2.02 -3.25
CA PRO A 337 11.20 1.06 -3.83
C PRO A 337 9.77 1.61 -3.93
N THR A 338 9.51 2.82 -3.43
CA THR A 338 8.18 3.43 -3.38
C THR A 338 8.04 4.53 -4.45
N PRO A 339 6.83 5.05 -4.71
CA PRO A 339 6.63 6.22 -5.59
C PRO A 339 7.27 7.53 -5.09
N GLY A 340 8.06 7.49 -4.02
CA GLY A 340 8.64 8.64 -3.33
C GLY A 340 7.98 8.88 -1.97
N LEU A 341 8.19 10.06 -1.39
CA LEU A 341 7.52 10.45 -0.16
C LEU A 341 5.99 10.55 -0.38
N PRO A 342 5.17 10.18 0.62
CA PRO A 342 3.73 10.40 0.55
C PRO A 342 3.44 11.87 0.22
N SER A 343 2.48 12.13 -0.66
CA SER A 343 2.08 13.51 -0.99
C SER A 343 1.64 14.28 0.25
N SER A 344 0.95 13.62 1.18
CA SER A 344 0.55 14.20 2.46
C SER A 344 1.74 14.69 3.30
N TRP A 345 2.89 14.03 3.22
CA TRP A 345 4.08 14.47 3.95
C TRP A 345 4.66 15.76 3.36
N THR A 346 4.56 15.93 2.03
CA THR A 346 4.98 17.17 1.37
C THR A 346 4.07 18.33 1.77
N ASP A 347 2.76 18.09 1.81
CA ASP A 347 1.76 19.07 2.24
C ASP A 347 1.96 19.45 3.73
N ASP A 348 2.27 18.49 4.59
CA ASP A 348 2.58 18.69 6.01
C ASP A 348 3.96 19.33 6.25
N SER A 349 4.72 19.66 5.20
CA SER A 349 6.07 20.22 5.27
C SER A 349 7.11 19.29 5.93
N PHE A 350 6.99 17.97 5.77
CA PHE A 350 8.02 17.00 6.21
C PHE A 350 9.40 17.33 5.60
N PRO A 351 10.51 17.21 6.36
CA PRO A 351 10.65 16.69 7.73
C PRO A 351 10.36 17.70 8.83
N SER A 352 9.90 18.91 8.50
CA SER A 352 9.63 19.97 9.47
C SER A 352 8.32 19.79 10.26
N SER A 353 7.53 18.76 9.99
CA SER A 353 6.35 18.39 10.78
C SER A 353 6.66 17.60 12.04
N THR A 354 7.90 17.09 12.19
CA THR A 354 8.25 16.11 13.23
C THR A 354 9.55 16.47 13.96
N VAL A 355 9.89 15.65 14.96
CA VAL A 355 11.11 15.79 15.78
C VAL A 355 12.34 15.42 14.96
N ARG A 356 13.38 16.25 15.10
CA ARG A 356 14.68 16.08 14.47
C ARG A 356 15.77 16.21 15.50
N ASP A 357 16.94 15.68 15.18
CA ASP A 357 18.14 15.89 15.98
C ASP A 357 18.75 17.29 15.73
N GLU A 358 19.93 17.54 16.33
CA GLU A 358 20.65 18.81 16.16
C GLU A 358 21.19 19.01 14.73
N ALA A 359 21.42 17.92 13.98
CA ALA A 359 21.86 17.94 12.59
C ALA A 359 20.70 18.18 11.60
N GLY A 360 19.45 18.03 12.04
CA GLY A 360 18.25 18.13 11.23
C GLY A 360 17.77 16.81 10.64
N HIS A 361 18.34 15.67 11.05
CA HIS A 361 17.94 14.32 10.69
C HIS A 361 16.68 13.89 11.45
N VAL A 362 15.87 13.01 10.86
CA VAL A 362 14.61 12.56 11.45
C VAL A 362 14.89 11.46 12.47
N THR A 363 14.63 11.72 13.75
CA THR A 363 14.87 10.73 14.82
C THR A 363 13.87 9.58 14.77
N LEU A 364 14.17 8.46 15.44
CA LEU A 364 13.21 7.34 15.57
C LEU A 364 11.86 7.79 16.14
N GLN A 365 11.88 8.70 17.12
CA GLN A 365 10.67 9.30 17.69
C GLN A 365 9.89 10.08 16.63
N GLY A 366 10.58 10.90 15.84
CA GLY A 366 9.96 11.67 14.76
C GLY A 366 9.41 10.80 13.63
N TRP A 367 10.12 9.73 13.29
CA TRP A 367 9.72 8.72 12.30
C TRP A 367 8.42 8.02 12.68
N LEU A 368 8.35 7.48 13.90
CA LEU A 368 7.15 6.80 14.40
C LEU A 368 5.98 7.76 14.58
N ALA A 369 6.25 9.00 14.98
CA ALA A 369 5.24 10.05 15.09
C ALA A 369 4.62 10.39 13.74
N GLN A 370 5.43 10.56 12.69
CA GLN A 370 4.97 10.84 11.34
C GLN A 370 4.11 9.70 10.76
N TRP A 371 4.52 8.44 10.94
CA TRP A 371 3.71 7.29 10.51
C TRP A 371 2.41 7.14 11.32
N SER A 372 2.44 7.44 12.61
CA SER A 372 1.24 7.44 13.47
C SER A 372 0.24 8.49 13.01
N MET A 373 0.71 9.69 12.67
CA MET A 373 -0.11 10.76 12.09
C MET A 373 -0.71 10.35 10.74
N THR A 374 0.11 9.78 9.85
CA THR A 374 -0.33 9.33 8.51
C THR A 374 -1.40 8.24 8.61
N THR A 375 -1.21 7.31 9.56
CA THR A 375 -2.17 6.24 9.83
C THR A 375 -3.49 6.78 10.36
N PHE A 376 -3.44 7.84 11.16
CA PHE A 376 -4.62 8.49 11.71
C PHE A 376 -5.40 9.28 10.65
N THR A 377 -4.71 10.04 9.79
CA THR A 377 -5.32 10.91 8.77
C THR A 377 -5.73 10.15 7.51
N SER A 378 -4.87 9.24 7.03
CA SER A 378 -5.06 8.47 5.80
C SER A 378 -4.55 7.04 5.95
N PRO A 379 -5.34 6.14 6.58
CA PRO A 379 -4.96 4.74 6.79
C PRO A 379 -4.63 4.00 5.49
N LYS A 380 -5.27 4.40 4.38
CA LYS A 380 -5.05 3.83 3.04
C LYS A 380 -3.62 4.07 2.55
N THR A 381 -3.08 5.26 2.79
CA THR A 381 -1.71 5.61 2.40
C THR A 381 -0.71 4.78 3.20
N THR A 382 -0.94 4.60 4.51
CA THR A 382 -0.09 3.71 5.32
C THR A 382 -0.10 2.28 4.79
N LEU A 383 -1.27 1.72 4.45
CA LEU A 383 -1.37 0.36 3.90
C LEU A 383 -0.63 0.21 2.57
N GLU A 384 -0.72 1.22 1.71
CA GLU A 384 -0.03 1.26 0.41
C GLU A 384 1.49 1.26 0.60
N TYR A 385 2.01 2.09 1.50
CA TYR A 385 3.44 2.16 1.79
C TYR A 385 3.96 0.92 2.52
N LEU A 386 3.19 0.34 3.44
CA LEU A 386 3.52 -0.94 4.04
C LEU A 386 3.61 -2.04 2.99
N ALA A 387 2.72 -2.03 1.99
CA ALA A 387 2.81 -2.94 0.86
C ALA A 387 4.06 -2.67 0.02
N TYR A 388 4.38 -1.41 -0.31
CA TYR A 388 5.61 -1.10 -1.06
C TYR A 388 6.88 -1.53 -0.33
N LEU A 389 6.96 -1.29 0.98
CA LEU A 389 8.10 -1.63 1.85
C LEU A 389 8.15 -3.11 2.23
N GLY A 390 7.13 -3.90 1.86
CA GLY A 390 7.12 -5.35 2.01
C GLY A 390 6.84 -5.83 3.43
N PHE A 391 5.90 -5.18 4.12
CA PHE A 391 5.38 -5.69 5.39
C PHE A 391 4.80 -7.11 5.21
N GLU A 392 5.25 -8.03 6.04
CA GLU A 392 4.76 -9.41 6.11
C GLU A 392 4.16 -9.65 7.49
N SER A 393 2.90 -10.09 7.51
CA SER A 393 2.20 -10.42 8.75
C SER A 393 2.76 -11.69 9.38
N SER A 394 2.94 -11.66 10.70
CA SER A 394 3.35 -12.86 11.45
C SER A 394 2.19 -13.87 11.58
N ASP A 395 0.96 -13.38 11.46
CA ASP A 395 -0.25 -14.17 11.57
C ASP A 395 -0.67 -14.75 10.21
N ARG A 396 -0.59 -16.09 10.11
CA ARG A 396 -1.05 -16.83 8.93
C ARG A 396 -2.56 -16.65 8.67
N SER A 397 -3.34 -16.23 9.66
CA SER A 397 -4.77 -15.99 9.53
C SER A 397 -5.10 -14.67 8.82
N ASN A 398 -4.20 -13.68 8.89
CA ASN A 398 -4.32 -12.41 8.19
C ASN A 398 -2.99 -12.04 7.51
N PRO A 399 -2.72 -12.57 6.30
CA PRO A 399 -1.48 -12.31 5.58
C PRO A 399 -1.41 -10.90 4.96
N SER A 400 -2.45 -10.07 5.14
CA SER A 400 -2.54 -8.74 4.55
C SER A 400 -1.84 -7.69 5.41
N THR A 401 -1.45 -6.56 4.78
CA THR A 401 -0.92 -5.37 5.46
C THR A 401 -1.89 -4.80 6.52
N THR A 402 -3.16 -5.20 6.50
CA THR A 402 -4.14 -4.82 7.54
C THR A 402 -3.75 -5.27 8.95
N ALA A 403 -2.92 -6.31 9.12
CA ALA A 403 -2.42 -6.74 10.44
C ALA A 403 -1.54 -5.67 11.12
N ALA A 404 -0.91 -4.80 10.34
CA ALA A 404 -0.11 -3.68 10.84
C ALA A 404 -0.97 -2.57 11.47
N LEU A 405 -2.29 -2.57 11.23
CA LEU A 405 -3.22 -1.55 11.71
C LEU A 405 -4.22 -2.14 12.72
N LYS A 406 -4.63 -1.31 13.67
CA LYS A 406 -5.73 -1.60 14.60
C LYS A 406 -6.77 -0.49 14.51
N VAL A 407 -8.04 -0.88 14.52
CA VAL A 407 -9.16 0.07 14.57
C VAL A 407 -9.50 0.32 16.03
N THR A 408 -9.53 1.59 16.43
CA THR A 408 -9.88 1.97 17.79
C THR A 408 -11.38 1.90 18.01
N LYS A 409 -11.80 1.82 19.28
CA LYS A 409 -13.23 1.85 19.62
C LYS A 409 -13.85 3.20 19.19
N PRO A 410 -15.11 3.21 18.71
CA PRO A 410 -15.78 4.45 18.33
C PRO A 410 -15.83 5.48 19.48
N ARG A 411 -15.67 6.77 19.15
CA ARG A 411 -15.86 7.89 20.10
C ARG A 411 -17.30 7.80 20.61
N LYS A 412 -17.47 7.54 21.91
CA LYS A 412 -18.80 7.58 22.53
C LYS A 412 -19.20 9.05 22.69
N ARG A 413 -20.17 9.51 21.90
CA ARG A 413 -20.85 10.82 22.08
C ARG A 413 -21.74 10.82 23.33
N ARG A 414 -21.15 10.67 24.50
CA ARG A 414 -21.81 10.91 25.79
C ARG A 414 -21.24 12.19 26.36
N ARG A 415 -22.07 13.01 27.03
CA ARG A 415 -21.64 14.22 27.76
C ARG A 415 -20.54 13.96 28.82
N ARG A 416 -20.23 12.70 29.12
CA ARG A 416 -19.12 12.23 29.97
C ARG A 416 -18.49 10.95 29.40
N PRO A 417 -17.56 11.04 28.44
CA PRO A 417 -16.73 9.90 28.06
C PRO A 417 -15.78 9.60 29.23
N GLY A 418 -15.66 8.33 29.62
CA GLY A 418 -14.58 7.92 30.52
C GLY A 418 -13.25 7.88 29.77
N ARG A 419 -12.18 7.52 30.48
CA ARG A 419 -10.82 7.42 29.93
C ARG A 419 -10.77 6.68 28.59
N VAL A 420 -10.16 7.31 27.60
CA VAL A 420 -10.05 6.81 26.23
C VAL A 420 -8.82 5.91 26.11
N GLY A 421 -9.00 4.73 25.52
CA GLY A 421 -7.93 3.73 25.34
C GLY A 421 -7.07 3.94 24.09
N ARG A 422 -6.98 5.17 23.58
CA ARG A 422 -6.25 5.52 22.36
C ARG A 422 -4.81 5.87 22.66
N ASN A 423 -4.00 5.87 21.62
CA ASN A 423 -2.60 6.26 21.66
C ASN A 423 -2.29 7.44 20.74
N VAL A 424 -3.16 7.77 19.79
CA VAL A 424 -3.01 8.94 18.92
C VAL A 424 -4.15 9.93 19.19
N VAL A 425 -3.80 11.20 19.32
CA VAL A 425 -4.71 12.30 19.67
C VAL A 425 -4.50 13.45 18.69
N LEU A 426 -5.60 14.01 18.17
CA LEU A 426 -5.58 15.22 17.35
C LEU A 426 -6.10 16.44 18.13
N CYS A 427 -5.29 17.51 18.15
CA CYS A 427 -5.62 18.80 18.73
C CYS A 427 -5.58 19.91 17.66
N HIS A 428 -6.70 20.58 17.45
CA HIS A 428 -6.73 21.79 16.62
C HIS A 428 -6.42 23.03 17.45
N VAL A 429 -5.47 23.85 17.00
CA VAL A 429 -5.03 25.08 17.65
C VAL A 429 -5.72 26.27 16.97
N LEU A 430 -6.70 26.86 17.65
CA LEU A 430 -7.50 27.99 17.13
C LEU A 430 -7.13 29.28 17.86
N GLY A 431 -7.10 30.40 17.16
CA GLY A 431 -6.78 31.69 17.77
C GLY A 431 -6.51 32.79 16.75
N ALA A 432 -6.49 34.04 17.20
CA ALA A 432 -6.28 35.20 16.32
C ALA A 432 -4.93 35.14 15.58
N ALA A 433 -4.83 35.87 14.47
CA ALA A 433 -3.55 36.10 13.80
C ALA A 433 -2.57 36.78 14.78
N GLY A 434 -1.31 36.33 14.82
CA GLY A 434 -0.31 36.88 15.73
C GLY A 434 -0.39 36.38 17.19
N ALA A 435 -1.35 35.50 17.54
CA ALA A 435 -1.51 34.99 18.90
C ALA A 435 -0.34 34.14 19.42
N GLY A 436 0.55 33.65 18.54
CA GLY A 436 1.69 32.79 18.89
C GLY A 436 1.48 31.30 18.64
N LYS A 437 0.45 30.92 17.87
CA LYS A 437 0.12 29.52 17.52
C LYS A 437 1.31 28.76 16.91
N SER A 438 1.94 29.33 15.88
CA SER A 438 3.07 28.68 15.22
C SER A 438 4.26 28.50 16.16
N SER A 439 4.51 29.46 17.06
CA SER A 439 5.56 29.33 18.09
C SER A 439 5.26 28.21 19.09
N LEU A 440 3.99 27.91 19.37
CA LEU A 440 3.59 26.77 20.18
C LEU A 440 3.90 25.44 19.47
N LEU A 441 3.61 25.33 18.17
CA LEU A 441 3.96 24.16 17.36
C LEU A 441 5.48 23.97 17.24
N ASP A 442 6.23 25.04 17.03
CA ASP A 442 7.69 24.99 16.98
C ASP A 442 8.29 24.58 18.34
N ALA A 443 7.74 25.09 19.45
CA ALA A 443 8.14 24.68 20.80
C ALA A 443 7.82 23.20 21.10
N PHE A 444 6.73 22.66 20.52
CA PHE A 444 6.37 21.23 20.64
C PHE A 444 7.40 20.30 19.99
N LEU A 445 8.08 20.78 18.95
CA LEU A 445 9.16 20.09 18.25
C LEU A 445 10.54 20.46 18.79
N SER A 446 10.62 21.09 19.97
CA SER A 446 11.86 21.54 20.61
C SER A 446 12.70 22.50 19.75
N ARG A 447 12.06 23.33 18.92
CA ARG A 447 12.76 24.32 18.08
C ARG A 447 13.03 25.61 18.84
N GLY A 448 14.11 26.28 18.46
CA GLY A 448 14.43 27.61 18.97
C GLY A 448 13.34 28.64 18.65
N PHE A 449 13.07 29.53 19.60
CA PHE A 449 12.13 30.63 19.41
C PHE A 449 12.67 31.65 18.39
N SER A 450 11.83 32.06 17.44
CA SER A 450 12.13 33.10 16.47
C SER A 450 11.24 34.32 16.67
N ASN A 451 11.86 35.51 16.70
CA ASN A 451 11.14 36.79 16.79
C ASN A 451 10.51 37.23 15.46
N THR A 452 10.78 36.52 14.37
CA THR A 452 10.31 36.92 13.03
C THR A 452 8.91 36.39 12.79
N TYR A 453 7.94 37.29 12.61
CA TYR A 453 6.57 36.92 12.30
C TYR A 453 6.43 36.46 10.85
N HIS A 454 5.91 35.26 10.66
CA HIS A 454 5.55 34.70 9.37
C HIS A 454 4.05 34.39 9.36
N PRO A 455 3.25 35.02 8.48
CA PRO A 455 1.83 34.68 8.35
C PRO A 455 1.62 33.21 7.95
N THR A 456 0.71 32.53 8.64
CA THR A 456 0.32 31.14 8.34
C THR A 456 -0.65 31.11 7.15
N ILE A 457 -0.10 31.07 5.93
CA ILE A 457 -0.90 30.99 4.69
C ILE A 457 -1.39 29.56 4.46
N GLN A 458 -0.50 28.57 4.67
CA GLN A 458 -0.80 27.13 4.56
C GLN A 458 -0.96 26.51 5.95
N PRO A 459 -1.77 25.45 6.09
CA PRO A 459 -1.89 24.73 7.35
C PRO A 459 -0.53 24.18 7.79
N ARG A 460 -0.27 24.16 9.10
CA ARG A 460 0.95 23.61 9.69
C ARG A 460 0.59 22.54 10.70
N THR A 461 1.18 21.37 10.52
CA THR A 461 1.00 20.22 11.42
C THR A 461 2.30 19.94 12.16
N ALA A 462 2.22 19.69 13.46
CA ALA A 462 3.34 19.23 14.28
C ALA A 462 2.95 17.95 15.03
N VAL A 463 3.75 16.89 14.91
CA VAL A 463 3.51 15.61 15.60
C VAL A 463 4.70 15.21 16.46
N ASN A 464 4.40 14.81 17.70
CA ASN A 464 5.41 14.31 18.63
C ASN A 464 4.79 13.35 19.66
N THR A 465 5.61 12.57 20.35
CA THR A 465 5.21 11.80 21.53
C THR A 465 5.18 12.67 22.78
N VAL A 466 4.20 12.40 23.65
CA VAL A 466 4.02 13.04 24.95
C VAL A 466 3.89 11.97 26.02
N GLU A 467 4.66 12.12 27.09
CA GLU A 467 4.62 11.23 28.25
C GLU A 467 3.57 11.72 29.25
N LEU A 468 2.54 10.92 29.50
CA LEU A 468 1.50 11.22 30.47
C LEU A 468 1.92 10.80 31.88
N PRO A 469 1.38 11.45 32.93
CA PRO A 469 1.56 11.00 34.31
C PRO A 469 1.16 9.54 34.49
N GLY A 470 2.10 8.73 34.98
CA GLY A 470 1.96 7.27 35.08
C GLY A 470 2.67 6.47 33.99
N GLY A 471 3.55 7.12 33.19
CA GLY A 471 4.48 6.45 32.27
C GLY A 471 3.85 5.94 30.98
N LYS A 472 2.61 6.34 30.67
CA LYS A 472 1.97 6.02 29.39
C LYS A 472 2.36 7.07 28.35
N GLN A 473 2.88 6.64 27.21
CA GLN A 473 3.16 7.53 26.07
C GLN A 473 1.97 7.57 25.10
N CYS A 474 1.76 8.72 24.47
CA CYS A 474 0.82 8.92 23.38
C CYS A 474 1.41 9.85 22.31
N TYR A 475 0.91 9.76 21.09
CA TYR A 475 1.24 10.66 19.99
C TYR A 475 0.21 11.79 19.94
N LEU A 476 0.69 13.02 20.03
CA LEU A 476 -0.13 14.22 19.93
C LEU A 476 0.16 14.90 18.59
N ILE A 477 -0.91 15.16 17.84
CA ILE A 477 -0.89 15.90 16.58
C ILE A 477 -1.47 17.28 16.88
N LEU A 478 -0.67 18.33 16.70
CA LEU A 478 -1.09 19.72 16.76
C LEU A 478 -1.28 20.26 15.34
N ASP A 479 -2.45 20.81 15.06
CA ASP A 479 -2.80 21.29 13.73
C ASP A 479 -3.23 22.77 13.78
N GLU A 480 -2.48 23.62 13.08
CA GLU A 480 -2.76 25.04 12.87
C GLU A 480 -3.33 25.24 11.45
N LEU A 481 -4.61 25.61 11.37
CA LEU A 481 -5.39 25.52 10.13
C LEU A 481 -5.15 26.62 9.08
N GLY A 482 -4.43 27.70 9.42
CA GLY A 482 -4.16 28.81 8.50
C GLY A 482 -5.43 29.38 7.84
N GLU A 483 -5.38 29.66 6.53
CA GLU A 483 -6.54 30.16 5.76
C GLU A 483 -7.66 29.13 5.57
N LEU A 484 -7.40 27.84 5.81
CA LEU A 484 -8.39 26.76 5.69
C LEU A 484 -9.30 26.63 6.92
N GLU A 485 -9.06 27.43 7.96
CA GLU A 485 -9.82 27.42 9.21
C GLU A 485 -11.34 27.48 8.99
N PRO A 486 -11.92 28.39 8.17
CA PRO A 486 -13.37 28.46 7.98
C PRO A 486 -13.94 27.21 7.28
N ALA A 487 -13.21 26.66 6.30
CA ALA A 487 -13.67 25.52 5.51
C ALA A 487 -13.72 24.23 6.35
N LEU A 488 -12.76 24.03 7.27
CA LEU A 488 -12.78 22.88 8.17
C LEU A 488 -13.85 23.04 9.26
N LEU A 489 -13.98 24.24 9.84
CA LEU A 489 -14.97 24.53 10.88
C LEU A 489 -16.42 24.47 10.36
N GLU A 490 -16.66 24.72 9.07
CA GLU A 490 -17.98 24.51 8.45
C GLU A 490 -18.33 23.02 8.31
N ASN A 491 -17.34 22.14 8.18
CA ASN A 491 -17.55 20.70 8.04
C ASN A 491 -17.68 20.01 9.41
N GLN A 492 -18.83 20.20 10.05
CA GLN A 492 -19.16 19.61 11.36
C GLN A 492 -18.91 18.09 11.42
N SER A 493 -19.25 17.35 10.36
CA SER A 493 -19.10 15.88 10.36
C SER A 493 -17.65 15.44 10.48
N LYS A 494 -16.74 16.07 9.71
CA LYS A 494 -15.32 15.72 9.71
C LYS A 494 -14.64 16.17 11.01
N LEU A 495 -14.96 17.38 11.45
CA LEU A 495 -14.39 17.96 12.68
C LEU A 495 -14.74 17.10 13.91
N LEU A 496 -16.02 16.77 14.09
CA LEU A 496 -16.47 15.96 15.23
C LEU A 496 -16.04 14.49 15.13
N ASP A 497 -15.75 14.01 13.92
CA ASP A 497 -15.26 12.65 13.71
C ASP A 497 -13.78 12.51 14.04
N GLN A 498 -12.95 13.50 13.73
CA GLN A 498 -11.48 13.40 13.82
C GLN A 498 -10.87 14.13 15.02
N CYS A 499 -11.41 15.29 15.42
CA CYS A 499 -10.85 16.11 16.49
C CYS A 499 -11.11 15.48 17.87
N ASP A 500 -10.07 15.44 18.72
CA ASP A 500 -10.19 14.95 20.10
C ASP A 500 -10.24 16.09 21.12
N VAL A 501 -9.54 17.21 20.87
CA VAL A 501 -9.52 18.39 21.74
C VAL A 501 -9.27 19.67 20.94
N ILE A 502 -9.83 20.79 21.37
CA ILE A 502 -9.56 22.11 20.79
C ILE A 502 -8.75 22.95 21.78
N ALA A 503 -7.62 23.48 21.34
CA ALA A 503 -6.84 24.45 22.08
C ALA A 503 -7.17 25.88 21.58
N TYR A 504 -7.95 26.63 22.36
CA TYR A 504 -8.23 28.03 22.12
C TYR A 504 -7.09 28.89 22.65
N THR A 505 -6.37 29.54 21.75
CA THR A 505 -5.19 30.35 22.03
C THR A 505 -5.49 31.83 21.86
N TYR A 506 -5.00 32.64 22.79
CA TYR A 506 -5.02 34.10 22.70
C TYR A 506 -3.71 34.68 23.23
N ASP A 507 -3.40 35.91 22.86
CA ASP A 507 -2.21 36.62 23.31
C ASP A 507 -2.54 37.43 24.56
N SER A 508 -1.86 37.13 25.66
CA SER A 508 -2.08 37.80 26.93
C SER A 508 -1.66 39.29 26.94
N SER A 509 -0.84 39.70 25.98
CA SER A 509 -0.40 41.10 25.79
C SER A 509 -1.30 41.89 24.84
N ASP A 510 -1.99 41.23 23.90
CA ASP A 510 -2.90 41.86 22.95
C ASP A 510 -4.34 41.91 23.51
N PRO A 511 -4.92 43.12 23.73
CA PRO A 511 -6.27 43.26 24.25
C PRO A 511 -7.38 42.69 23.35
N ASP A 512 -7.17 42.61 22.02
CA ASP A 512 -8.24 42.24 21.08
C ASP A 512 -8.22 40.75 20.70
N SER A 513 -7.18 40.02 21.11
CA SER A 513 -6.96 38.62 20.72
C SER A 513 -8.03 37.65 21.26
N PHE A 514 -8.49 37.83 22.51
CA PHE A 514 -9.49 36.96 23.12
C PHE A 514 -10.89 37.10 22.49
N ALA A 515 -11.23 38.29 21.96
CA ALA A 515 -12.51 38.52 21.30
C ALA A 515 -12.70 37.60 20.08
N TYR A 516 -11.62 37.18 19.43
CA TYR A 516 -11.65 36.23 18.32
C TYR A 516 -12.26 34.88 18.72
N ILE A 517 -11.86 34.32 19.87
CA ILE A 517 -12.33 33.02 20.36
C ILE A 517 -13.85 33.06 20.59
N THR A 518 -14.34 34.13 21.22
CA THR A 518 -15.79 34.31 21.47
C THR A 518 -16.59 34.37 20.16
N LYS A 519 -16.07 35.07 19.13
CA LYS A 519 -16.70 35.15 17.81
C LYS A 519 -16.76 33.80 17.10
N ILE A 520 -15.67 33.01 17.13
CA ILE A 520 -15.65 31.68 16.49
C ILE A 520 -16.63 30.74 17.16
N ARG A 521 -16.63 30.69 18.49
CA ARG A 521 -17.56 29.82 19.23
C ARG A 521 -19.02 30.21 19.02
N ALA A 522 -19.32 31.51 18.93
CA ALA A 522 -20.65 32.00 18.59
C ALA A 522 -21.05 31.63 17.14
N LYS A 523 -20.09 31.67 16.19
CA LYS A 523 -20.32 31.30 14.79
C LYS A 523 -20.50 29.80 14.59
N TYR A 524 -19.81 28.97 15.37
CA TYR A 524 -19.81 27.51 15.25
C TYR A 524 -20.20 26.82 16.58
N PRO A 525 -21.50 26.67 16.88
CA PRO A 525 -21.97 26.12 18.16
C PRO A 525 -21.58 24.65 18.40
N HIS A 526 -21.34 23.88 17.34
CA HIS A 526 -20.95 22.47 17.46
C HIS A 526 -19.55 22.29 18.08
N LEU A 527 -18.74 23.34 18.19
CA LEU A 527 -17.46 23.29 18.91
C LEU A 527 -17.64 23.05 20.42
N GLU A 528 -18.84 23.27 20.95
CA GLU A 528 -19.16 22.98 22.36
C GLU A 528 -19.35 21.47 22.62
N GLU A 529 -19.53 20.68 21.57
CA GLU A 529 -19.57 19.22 21.66
C GLU A 529 -18.18 18.58 21.80
N LEU A 530 -17.11 19.39 21.78
CA LEU A 530 -15.72 18.96 21.88
C LEU A 530 -15.07 19.42 23.19
N PRO A 531 -14.12 18.63 23.74
CA PRO A 531 -13.27 19.08 24.84
C PRO A 531 -12.46 20.31 24.45
N SER A 532 -12.38 21.28 25.36
CA SER A 532 -11.71 22.56 25.07
C SER A 532 -10.76 23.00 26.17
N ILE A 533 -9.60 23.50 25.77
CA ILE A 533 -8.60 24.12 26.65
C ILE A 533 -8.38 25.56 26.20
N PHE A 534 -8.17 26.46 27.16
CA PHE A 534 -7.86 27.87 26.90
C PHE A 534 -6.42 28.17 27.29
N LEU A 535 -5.64 28.69 26.34
CA LEU A 535 -4.22 28.98 26.48
C LEU A 535 -3.98 30.48 26.28
N ALA A 536 -3.43 31.12 27.29
CA ALA A 536 -2.96 32.49 27.27
C ALA A 536 -1.46 32.48 26.90
N LEU A 537 -1.17 32.70 25.63
CA LEU A 537 0.18 32.71 25.08
C LEU A 537 0.88 34.06 25.37
N LYS A 538 2.21 34.07 25.17
CA LYS A 538 3.10 35.22 25.42
C LYS A 538 3.03 35.75 26.86
N ALA A 539 2.90 34.84 27.82
CA ALA A 539 2.82 35.19 29.24
C ALA A 539 4.12 35.81 29.82
N ASP A 540 5.19 35.84 29.03
CA ASP A 540 6.43 36.57 29.29
C ASP A 540 6.30 38.09 29.10
N LEU A 541 5.27 38.54 28.38
CA LEU A 541 4.96 39.95 28.16
C LEU A 541 3.99 40.50 29.21
N ASP A 542 3.90 41.83 29.29
CA ASP A 542 2.99 42.51 30.22
C ASP A 542 1.52 42.17 29.91
N ARG A 543 0.85 41.57 30.90
CA ARG A 543 -0.54 41.15 30.78
C ARG A 543 -1.47 42.35 30.65
N THR A 544 -2.26 42.39 29.59
CA THR A 544 -3.27 43.43 29.36
C THR A 544 -4.69 42.94 29.62
N THR A 545 -5.59 43.87 29.93
CA THR A 545 -7.02 43.58 30.06
C THR A 545 -7.63 43.33 28.69
N GLN A 546 -8.28 42.19 28.52
CA GLN A 546 -8.88 41.79 27.25
C GLN A 546 -10.16 42.58 26.97
N ARG A 547 -10.29 43.17 25.77
CA ARG A 547 -11.44 43.93 25.29
C ARG A 547 -12.53 43.02 24.73
N ALA A 548 -13.00 42.10 25.57
CA ALA A 548 -14.12 41.23 25.28
C ALA A 548 -15.29 41.51 26.26
N GLU A 549 -16.46 40.93 26.00
CA GLU A 549 -17.63 41.10 26.87
C GLU A 549 -17.40 40.60 28.30
N CYS A 550 -16.50 39.64 28.48
CA CYS A 550 -16.06 39.13 29.77
C CYS A 550 -14.57 38.79 29.73
N GLN A 551 -13.92 38.80 30.91
CA GLN A 551 -12.51 38.43 31.01
C GLN A 551 -12.32 36.91 30.83
N PRO A 552 -11.15 36.44 30.35
CA PRO A 552 -10.94 35.02 30.04
C PRO A 552 -11.26 34.06 31.18
N HIS A 553 -10.88 34.40 32.42
CA HIS A 553 -11.17 33.58 33.60
C HIS A 553 -12.68 33.47 33.91
N GLU A 554 -13.40 34.57 33.71
CA GLU A 554 -14.84 34.63 33.91
C GLU A 554 -15.57 33.85 32.81
N TYR A 555 -15.10 33.97 31.56
CA TYR A 555 -15.63 33.21 30.44
C TYR A 555 -15.49 31.70 30.65
N THR A 556 -14.31 31.21 31.04
CA THR A 556 -14.10 29.78 31.33
C THR A 556 -14.95 29.29 32.51
N ALA A 557 -15.15 30.14 33.52
CA ALA A 557 -16.00 29.82 34.66
C ALA A 557 -17.48 29.74 34.28
N ARG A 558 -17.98 30.65 33.43
CA ARG A 558 -19.35 30.62 32.88
C ARG A 558 -19.59 29.39 32.01
N LEU A 559 -18.56 28.91 31.33
CA LEU A 559 -18.58 27.65 30.58
C LEU A 559 -18.52 26.40 31.48
N GLY A 560 -18.38 26.57 32.80
CA GLY A 560 -18.31 25.46 33.75
C GLY A 560 -17.05 24.60 33.62
N LEU A 561 -15.99 25.12 32.98
CA LEU A 561 -14.70 24.43 32.89
C LEU A 561 -14.03 24.41 34.27
N PRO A 562 -13.46 23.27 34.70
CA PRO A 562 -12.92 23.13 36.05
C PRO A 562 -11.56 23.83 36.25
N ALA A 563 -10.87 24.20 35.17
CA ALA A 563 -9.57 24.87 35.22
C ALA A 563 -9.64 26.25 34.53
N PRO A 564 -8.96 27.29 35.08
CA PRO A 564 -8.81 28.58 34.41
C PRO A 564 -7.88 28.48 33.18
N PRO A 565 -7.80 29.54 32.34
CA PRO A 565 -6.86 29.56 31.21
C PRO A 565 -5.42 29.36 31.67
N LEU A 566 -4.68 28.49 30.98
CA LEU A 566 -3.27 28.25 31.27
C LEU A 566 -2.41 29.37 30.70
N HIS A 567 -1.50 29.92 31.50
CA HIS A 567 -0.56 30.96 31.09
C HIS A 567 0.74 30.33 30.63
N VAL A 568 1.14 30.65 29.40
CA VAL A 568 2.18 29.93 28.69
C VAL A 568 3.04 30.90 27.88
N SER A 569 4.34 30.66 27.85
CA SER A 569 5.24 31.29 26.87
C SER A 569 6.12 30.23 26.20
N ALA A 570 6.35 30.41 24.90
CA ALA A 570 7.25 29.55 24.13
C ALA A 570 8.72 29.70 24.57
N THR A 571 9.06 30.75 25.32
CA THR A 571 10.42 30.96 25.86
C THR A 571 10.68 30.23 27.17
N TRP A 572 9.64 29.69 27.82
CA TRP A 572 9.77 29.01 29.11
C TRP A 572 10.06 27.52 28.94
N SER A 573 10.91 26.97 29.82
CA SER A 573 11.20 25.53 29.85
C SER A 573 9.98 24.69 30.26
N SER A 574 9.01 25.28 30.98
CA SER A 574 7.77 24.61 31.41
C SER A 574 6.73 24.44 30.29
N ILE A 575 7.02 24.89 29.06
CA ILE A 575 6.11 24.74 27.91
C ILE A 575 5.67 23.29 27.67
N GLN A 576 6.52 22.32 28.04
CA GLN A 576 6.22 20.89 27.89
C GLN A 576 5.00 20.43 28.71
N GLU A 577 4.75 21.06 29.87
CA GLU A 577 3.60 20.74 30.72
C GLU A 577 2.26 21.02 30.02
N VAL A 578 2.25 21.97 29.09
CA VAL A 578 1.06 22.33 28.31
C VAL A 578 0.66 21.20 27.37
N PHE A 579 1.64 20.56 26.72
CA PHE A 579 1.38 19.43 25.82
C PHE A 579 0.90 18.21 26.58
N VAL A 580 1.43 17.98 27.79
CA VAL A 580 0.92 16.96 28.71
C VAL A 580 -0.54 17.25 29.05
N HIS A 581 -0.88 18.50 29.39
CA HIS A 581 -2.26 18.88 29.71
C HIS A 581 -3.21 18.73 28.51
N ILE A 582 -2.77 19.07 27.29
CA ILE A 582 -3.54 18.85 26.06
C ILE A 582 -3.80 17.35 25.84
N ALA A 583 -2.77 16.52 26.00
CA ALA A 583 -2.89 15.09 25.84
C ALA A 583 -3.79 14.46 26.93
N GLU A 584 -3.70 14.90 28.19
CA GLU A 584 -4.59 14.49 29.27
C GLU A 584 -6.04 14.87 28.98
N ALA A 585 -6.30 16.09 28.52
CA ALA A 585 -7.64 16.57 28.18
C ALA A 585 -8.30 15.74 27.08
N ALA A 586 -7.53 15.27 26.09
CA ALA A 586 -8.05 14.37 25.06
C ALA A 586 -8.28 12.94 25.57
N MET A 587 -7.42 12.47 26.48
CA MET A 587 -7.46 11.10 27.00
C MET A 587 -8.49 10.91 28.12
N ASP A 588 -8.77 11.97 28.88
CA ASP A 588 -9.90 12.07 29.82
C ASP A 588 -10.75 13.32 29.53
N PRO A 589 -11.58 13.27 28.47
CA PRO A 589 -12.45 14.39 28.06
C PRO A 589 -13.34 14.93 29.17
N SER A 590 -13.70 14.12 30.16
CA SER A 590 -14.59 14.49 31.26
C SER A 590 -14.08 15.68 32.10
N THR A 591 -12.77 15.94 32.03
CA THR A 591 -12.09 17.03 32.73
C THR A 591 -12.16 18.37 32.01
N THR A 592 -12.45 18.39 30.70
CA THR A 592 -12.34 19.62 29.86
C THR A 592 -13.58 19.90 29.00
N PHE A 593 -14.67 19.16 29.25
CA PHE A 593 -15.99 19.50 28.71
C PHE A 593 -16.60 20.74 29.39
N PRO A 594 -17.14 21.70 28.63
CA PRO A 594 -18.00 22.75 29.17
C PRO A 594 -19.18 22.13 29.94
N ARG A 595 -19.48 22.63 31.15
CA ARG A 595 -20.58 22.13 31.99
C ARG A 595 -21.75 23.10 31.94
N THR A 596 -22.96 22.59 31.69
CA THR A 596 -24.21 23.34 31.82
C THR A 596 -24.75 23.28 33.25
N GLU A 597 -25.51 24.28 33.71
CA GLU A 597 -26.10 24.33 35.07
C GLU A 597 -26.99 23.11 35.39
N GLU A 598 -27.67 22.52 34.38
CA GLU A 598 -28.45 21.28 34.50
C GLU A 598 -27.62 20.06 34.96
N ASP A 599 -26.29 20.08 34.75
CA ASP A 599 -25.38 19.00 35.15
C ASP A 599 -25.03 19.00 36.63
N LEU A 600 -25.16 20.17 37.30
CA LEU A 600 -25.01 20.27 38.75
C LEU A 600 -26.24 19.65 39.44
N GLU A 601 -27.45 20.02 39.01
CA GLU A 601 -28.69 19.47 39.57
C GLU A 601 -28.78 17.96 39.42
N SER A 602 -28.40 17.40 38.26
CA SER A 602 -28.39 15.94 38.06
C SER A 602 -27.37 15.22 38.95
N LYS A 603 -26.24 15.85 39.30
CA LYS A 603 -25.26 15.32 40.27
C LYS A 603 -25.82 15.32 41.70
N TRP A 604 -26.46 16.42 42.11
CA TRP A 604 -27.15 16.51 43.41
C TRP A 604 -28.28 15.49 43.50
N MET A 605 -29.02 15.27 42.42
CA MET A 605 -30.10 14.30 42.34
C MET A 605 -29.58 12.86 42.38
N SER A 606 -28.48 12.55 41.68
CA SER A 606 -27.81 11.24 41.73
C SER A 606 -27.17 10.96 43.09
N TRP A 607 -26.56 11.95 43.73
CA TRP A 607 -26.05 11.83 45.10
C TRP A 607 -27.19 11.68 46.10
N GLY A 608 -28.29 12.39 45.92
CA GLY A 608 -29.52 12.24 46.70
C GLY A 608 -30.12 10.84 46.60
N ILE A 609 -30.15 10.25 45.41
CA ILE A 609 -30.60 8.86 45.20
C ILE A 609 -29.64 7.86 45.85
N ALA A 610 -28.32 8.05 45.71
CA ALA A 610 -27.32 7.17 46.32
C ALA A 610 -27.34 7.23 47.85
N LEU A 611 -27.42 8.44 48.43
CA LEU A 611 -27.62 8.64 49.88
C LEU A 611 -28.96 8.04 50.33
N GLY A 612 -30.04 8.26 49.58
CA GLY A 612 -31.35 7.66 49.85
C GLY A 612 -31.30 6.12 49.87
N ALA A 613 -30.61 5.51 48.90
CA ALA A 613 -30.43 4.06 48.83
C ALA A 613 -29.63 3.51 50.02
N VAL A 614 -28.56 4.20 50.44
CA VAL A 614 -27.76 3.82 51.63
C VAL A 614 -28.59 3.93 52.91
N VAL A 615 -29.39 4.99 53.06
CA VAL A 615 -30.28 5.17 54.22
C VAL A 615 -31.37 4.10 54.23
N CYS A 616 -31.99 3.79 53.09
CA CYS A 616 -32.98 2.72 52.99
C CYS A 616 -32.39 1.34 53.28
N ALA A 617 -31.18 1.04 52.78
CA ALA A 617 -30.49 -0.22 53.06
C ALA A 617 -30.10 -0.33 54.54
N GLY A 618 -29.63 0.76 55.15
CA GLY A 618 -29.34 0.83 56.58
C GLY A 618 -30.60 0.64 57.44
N ALA A 619 -31.71 1.30 57.08
CA ALA A 619 -32.99 1.14 57.78
C ALA A 619 -33.56 -0.29 57.64
N ALA A 620 -33.43 -0.90 56.46
CA ALA A 620 -33.82 -2.29 56.24
C ALA A 620 -32.96 -3.25 57.07
N ALA A 621 -31.63 -3.03 57.15
CA ALA A 621 -30.73 -3.82 57.97
C ALA A 621 -31.07 -3.70 59.47
N VAL A 622 -31.39 -2.50 59.96
CA VAL A 622 -31.83 -2.27 61.35
C VAL A 622 -33.18 -2.93 61.62
N ALA A 623 -34.13 -2.86 60.70
CA ALA A 623 -35.43 -3.52 60.83
C ALA A 623 -35.31 -5.06 60.84
N ILE A 624 -34.41 -5.62 60.03
CA ILE A 624 -34.08 -7.05 60.04
C ILE A 624 -33.41 -7.44 61.35
N TRP A 625 -32.46 -6.64 61.85
CA TRP A 625 -31.81 -6.87 63.14
C TRP A 625 -32.82 -6.84 64.31
N HIS A 626 -33.73 -5.86 64.33
CA HIS A 626 -34.79 -5.78 65.34
C HIS A 626 -35.78 -6.95 65.27
N ARG A 627 -36.12 -7.42 64.06
CA ARG A 627 -36.97 -8.61 63.90
C ARG A 627 -36.28 -9.86 64.43
N VAL A 628 -34.99 -10.05 64.14
CA VAL A 628 -34.20 -11.20 64.61
C VAL A 628 -34.02 -11.18 66.14
N HIS A 629 -33.83 -10.01 66.75
CA HIS A 629 -33.72 -9.89 68.21
C HIS A 629 -35.06 -10.09 68.94
N ASN A 630 -36.18 -9.60 68.38
CA ASN A 630 -37.51 -9.77 69.01
C ASN A 630 -38.18 -11.12 68.72
N SER A 631 -37.59 -11.99 67.87
CA SER A 631 -38.07 -13.34 67.57
C SER A 631 -37.34 -14.46 68.33
N SER A 632 -36.61 -14.12 69.41
CA SER A 632 -36.03 -15.11 70.32
C SER A 632 -36.94 -15.25 71.54
N PRO A 633 -37.56 -16.43 71.80
CA PRO A 633 -38.37 -16.66 72.99
C PRO A 633 -37.57 -16.71 74.29
#